data_AF-A0A4Q7M149-F1
#
_entry.id   AF-A0A4Q7M149-F1
#
_cell.length_a   1.000
_cell.length_b   1.000
_cell.length_c   1.000
_cell.angle_alpha   90.00
_cell.angle_beta   90.00
_cell.angle_gamma   90.00
#
_symmetry.space_group_name_H-M   'P 1'
#
loop_
_entity.id
_entity.type
_entity.pdbx_description
1 polymer ?
#
loop_
_entity_poly.entity_id
_entity_poly.type
_entity_poly.pdbx_seq_one_letter_code
_entity_poly.pdbx_strand_id
1 'polypeptide(L)'
;MLASTAAEAEALASVWRTAAAGSVDPAVLPPGPAAPTTPGVFVPLAALGLTTAHATDPAEVRLRELTGLADVVVVHLAALDGAGLHEGALPLVTRVAAERATPVVVMAERSEVSRREWSAGGVSGVHEVGPAGAARDEAVRRVARTWAPRWSQTVPTERRDA
;
A
#
# COMPACT_ATOMS: atom_id res chain seq x y z
N MET A 1 -0.02 5.97 -3.54
CA MET A 1 -1.46 5.80 -3.24
C MET A 1 -1.98 4.68 -4.12
N LEU A 2 -2.46 3.57 -3.54
CA LEU A 2 -3.01 2.43 -4.28
C LEU A 2 -4.53 2.37 -4.10
N ALA A 3 -5.28 2.26 -5.19
CA ALA A 3 -6.73 2.11 -5.15
C ALA A 3 -7.24 1.16 -6.25
N SER A 4 -8.52 0.80 -6.19
CA SER A 4 -9.14 -0.16 -7.12
C SER A 4 -9.13 0.30 -8.57
N THR A 5 -9.16 1.61 -8.80
CA THR A 5 -9.13 2.24 -10.13
C THR A 5 -8.17 3.41 -10.16
N ALA A 6 -7.70 3.76 -11.36
CA ALA A 6 -6.80 4.90 -11.54
C ALA A 6 -7.47 6.24 -11.16
N ALA A 7 -8.75 6.40 -11.49
CA ALA A 7 -9.52 7.61 -11.15
C ALA A 7 -9.67 7.77 -9.62
N GLU A 8 -9.95 6.67 -8.91
CA GLU A 8 -10.02 6.68 -7.45
C GLU A 8 -8.65 6.98 -6.82
N ALA A 9 -7.59 6.36 -7.33
CA ALA A 9 -6.22 6.59 -6.85
C ALA A 9 -5.83 8.07 -7.00
N GLU A 10 -6.12 8.68 -8.14
CA GLU A 10 -5.83 10.10 -8.42
C GLU A 10 -6.67 11.03 -7.54
N ALA A 11 -7.96 10.78 -7.37
CA ALA A 11 -8.83 11.59 -6.52
C ALA A 11 -8.33 11.60 -5.06
N LEU A 12 -8.02 10.41 -4.52
CA LEU A 12 -7.45 10.27 -3.17
C LEU A 12 -6.08 10.93 -3.05
N ALA A 13 -5.21 10.75 -4.05
CA ALA A 13 -3.88 11.37 -4.06
C ALA A 13 -3.97 12.89 -4.10
N SER A 14 -4.91 13.46 -4.85
CA SER A 14 -5.17 14.90 -4.89
C SER A 14 -5.55 15.44 -3.52
N VAL A 15 -6.50 14.77 -2.82
CA VAL A 15 -6.88 15.15 -1.45
C VAL A 15 -5.70 15.02 -0.49
N TRP A 16 -4.94 13.92 -0.55
CA TRP A 16 -3.75 13.70 0.28
C TRP A 16 -2.72 14.82 0.12
N ARG A 17 -2.41 15.21 -1.13
CA ARG A 17 -1.45 16.28 -1.45
C ARG A 17 -1.83 17.63 -0.84
N THR A 18 -3.11 17.91 -0.62
CA THR A 18 -3.53 19.17 0.04
C THR A 18 -3.12 19.24 1.51
N ALA A 19 -2.88 18.10 2.16
CA ALA A 19 -2.72 18.01 3.62
C ALA A 19 -1.35 17.46 4.07
N ALA A 20 -0.65 16.73 3.21
CA ALA A 20 0.64 16.11 3.51
C ALA A 20 1.83 16.80 2.82
N ALA A 21 3.04 16.50 3.29
CA ALA A 21 4.29 16.76 2.59
C ALA A 21 4.58 15.68 1.53
N GLY A 22 5.53 15.99 0.64
CA GLY A 22 6.08 15.03 -0.33
C GLY A 22 5.27 14.88 -1.62
N SER A 23 5.80 14.06 -2.52
CA SER A 23 5.11 13.60 -3.72
C SER A 23 4.21 12.41 -3.40
N VAL A 24 3.11 12.28 -4.15
CA VAL A 24 2.21 11.13 -4.06
C VAL A 24 2.05 10.57 -5.45
N ASP A 25 2.56 9.36 -5.67
CA ASP A 25 2.37 8.63 -6.91
C ASP A 25 1.11 7.75 -6.79
N PRO A 26 0.04 8.05 -7.56
CA PRO A 26 -1.14 7.21 -7.61
C PRO A 26 -0.92 6.01 -8.54
N ALA A 27 -1.41 4.85 -8.13
CA ALA A 27 -1.35 3.63 -8.92
C ALA A 27 -2.56 2.74 -8.64
N VAL A 28 -2.84 1.86 -9.59
CA VAL A 28 -3.90 0.85 -9.44
C VAL A 28 -3.36 -0.29 -8.58
N LEU A 29 -4.18 -0.73 -7.63
CA LEU A 29 -3.90 -1.91 -6.82
C LEU A 29 -3.83 -3.13 -7.75
N PRO A 30 -2.77 -3.96 -7.68
CA PRO A 30 -2.70 -5.15 -8.50
C PRO A 30 -3.90 -6.06 -8.18
N PRO A 31 -4.41 -6.83 -9.15
CA PRO A 31 -5.43 -7.83 -8.84
C PRO A 31 -4.88 -8.81 -7.79
N GLY A 32 -5.72 -9.22 -6.84
CA GLY A 32 -5.38 -10.32 -5.95
C GLY A 32 -5.16 -11.61 -6.77
N PRO A 33 -4.35 -12.55 -6.29
CA PRO A 33 -4.21 -13.83 -6.96
C PRO A 33 -5.60 -14.48 -7.09
N ALA A 34 -5.95 -14.96 -8.29
CA ALA A 34 -7.08 -15.88 -8.41
C ALA A 34 -6.79 -17.07 -7.49
N ALA A 35 -7.75 -17.46 -6.64
CA ALA A 35 -7.58 -18.54 -5.69
C ALA A 35 -6.91 -19.75 -6.36
N PRO A 36 -5.79 -20.29 -5.83
CA PRO A 36 -5.08 -21.36 -6.49
C PRO A 36 -5.96 -22.62 -6.50
N THR A 37 -6.55 -22.94 -7.64
CA THR A 37 -7.02 -24.29 -7.89
C THR A 37 -5.81 -25.12 -8.28
N THR A 38 -5.34 -25.97 -7.35
CA THR A 38 -4.84 -27.35 -7.55
C THR A 38 -3.65 -27.65 -6.62
N PRO A 39 -3.67 -28.75 -5.84
CA PRO A 39 -2.46 -29.29 -5.22
C PRO A 39 -1.61 -30.01 -6.28
N GLY A 40 -0.34 -29.62 -6.43
CA GLY A 40 0.61 -30.30 -7.33
C GLY A 40 2.06 -30.13 -6.85
N VAL A 41 2.77 -31.25 -6.74
CA VAL A 41 4.13 -31.37 -6.20
C VAL A 41 5.19 -31.42 -7.33
N PHE A 42 6.28 -30.68 -7.09
CA PHE A 42 7.69 -30.83 -7.46
C PHE A 42 8.15 -31.24 -8.87
N VAL A 43 9.05 -30.42 -9.44
CA VAL A 43 9.86 -30.70 -10.64
C VAL A 43 11.36 -30.56 -10.26
N PRO A 44 12.23 -31.56 -10.48
CA PRO A 44 13.64 -31.48 -10.10
C PRO A 44 14.43 -30.71 -11.17
N LEU A 45 14.40 -29.38 -11.08
CA LEU A 45 15.01 -28.46 -12.06
C LEU A 45 16.53 -28.66 -12.26
N ALA A 46 17.23 -29.10 -11.20
CA ALA A 46 18.67 -29.36 -11.22
C ALA A 46 19.06 -30.62 -12.02
N ALA A 47 18.18 -31.62 -12.13
CA ALA A 47 18.46 -32.83 -12.91
C ALA A 47 18.38 -32.58 -14.44
N LEU A 48 17.83 -31.44 -14.86
CA LEU A 48 17.60 -31.05 -16.26
C LEU A 48 18.52 -29.90 -16.72
N GLY A 49 19.39 -29.38 -15.85
CA GLY A 49 20.26 -28.24 -16.17
C GLY A 49 19.52 -26.92 -16.41
N LEU A 50 18.25 -26.81 -15.99
CA LEU A 50 17.44 -25.63 -16.21
C LEU A 50 17.60 -24.63 -15.06
N THR A 51 18.06 -23.42 -15.36
CA THR A 51 17.94 -22.25 -14.48
C THR A 51 16.56 -21.64 -14.67
N THR A 52 15.62 -21.83 -13.75
CA THR A 52 14.36 -21.08 -13.80
C THR A 52 14.59 -19.67 -13.29
N ALA A 53 14.55 -18.68 -14.19
CA ALA A 53 14.14 -17.34 -13.79
C ALA A 53 12.65 -17.43 -13.42
N HIS A 54 12.30 -17.10 -12.17
CA HIS A 54 10.91 -16.92 -11.78
C HIS A 54 10.33 -15.85 -12.72
N ALA A 55 9.32 -16.19 -13.52
CA ALA A 55 8.55 -15.20 -14.25
C ALA A 55 7.93 -14.28 -13.20
N THR A 56 8.54 -13.11 -12.99
CA THR A 56 8.06 -12.16 -12.00
C THR A 56 6.85 -11.50 -12.61
N ASP A 57 5.70 -11.58 -11.93
CA ASP A 57 4.49 -10.89 -12.34
C ASP A 57 4.80 -9.40 -12.61
N PRO A 58 4.52 -8.86 -13.81
CA PRO A 58 4.75 -7.46 -14.13
C PRO A 58 4.11 -6.49 -13.11
N ALA A 59 2.97 -6.86 -12.52
CA ALA A 59 2.31 -6.08 -11.49
C ALA A 59 3.14 -6.03 -10.19
N GLU A 60 3.77 -7.15 -9.83
CA GLU A 60 4.69 -7.23 -8.69
C GLU A 60 5.99 -6.46 -8.95
N VAL A 61 6.56 -6.54 -10.17
CA VAL A 61 7.71 -5.71 -10.57
C VAL A 61 7.37 -4.24 -10.41
N ARG A 62 6.23 -3.81 -10.96
CA ARG A 62 5.78 -2.42 -10.87
C ARG A 62 5.57 -1.97 -9.43
N LEU A 63 4.98 -2.84 -8.60
CA LEU A 63 4.77 -2.55 -7.18
C LEU A 63 6.11 -2.40 -6.44
N ARG A 64 7.12 -3.22 -6.75
CA ARG A 64 8.48 -3.07 -6.21
C ARG A 64 9.11 -1.75 -6.60
N GLU A 65 8.97 -1.32 -7.85
CA GLU A 65 9.48 -0.03 -8.30
C GLU A 65 8.85 1.12 -7.51
N LEU A 66 7.51 1.12 -7.38
CA LEU A 66 6.77 2.14 -6.64
C LEU A 66 7.15 2.17 -5.15
N THR A 67 7.27 0.98 -4.55
CA THR A 67 7.62 0.83 -3.13
C THR A 67 9.08 1.19 -2.86
N GLY A 68 9.95 1.00 -3.86
CA GLY A 68 11.39 1.29 -3.76
C GLY A 68 11.74 2.74 -3.47
N LEU A 69 10.82 3.66 -3.76
CA LEU A 69 10.97 5.10 -3.57
C LEU A 69 10.05 5.65 -2.47
N ALA A 70 9.21 4.81 -1.86
CA ALA A 70 8.15 5.25 -0.95
C ALA A 70 8.59 5.23 0.51
N ASP A 71 8.35 6.34 1.22
CA ASP A 71 8.47 6.41 2.68
C ASP A 71 7.27 5.76 3.40
N VAL A 72 6.11 5.68 2.72
CA VAL A 72 4.89 5.05 3.20
C VAL A 72 4.05 4.56 2.01
N VAL A 73 3.49 3.36 2.13
CA VAL A 73 2.52 2.83 1.15
C VAL A 73 1.12 2.97 1.73
N VAL A 74 0.25 3.65 1.01
CA VAL A 74 -1.16 3.85 1.41
C VAL A 74 -2.06 3.08 0.45
N VAL A 75 -2.89 2.18 0.98
CA VAL A 75 -3.83 1.33 0.25
C VAL A 75 -5.26 1.72 0.58
N HIS A 76 -6.08 1.96 -0.44
CA HIS A 76 -7.50 2.20 -0.29
C HIS A 76 -8.32 0.95 -0.63
N LEU A 77 -9.28 0.59 0.23
CA LEU A 77 -10.19 -0.55 0.06
C LEU A 77 -11.64 -0.15 0.39
N ALA A 78 -12.61 -0.77 -0.29
CA ALA A 78 -14.02 -0.61 0.10
C ALA A 78 -14.28 -1.23 1.48
N ALA A 79 -13.85 -2.48 1.68
CA ALA A 79 -13.90 -3.17 2.96
C ALA A 79 -12.55 -3.83 3.25
N LEU A 80 -12.13 -3.78 4.51
CA LEU A 80 -11.05 -4.61 5.03
C LEU A 80 -11.66 -5.72 5.89
N ASP A 81 -11.91 -6.86 5.26
CA ASP A 81 -12.39 -8.09 5.88
C ASP A 81 -11.29 -9.18 5.86
N GLY A 82 -11.61 -10.38 6.33
CA GLY A 82 -10.67 -11.50 6.34
C GLY A 82 -10.16 -11.88 4.94
N ALA A 83 -11.02 -11.81 3.91
CA ALA A 83 -10.63 -12.10 2.54
C ALA A 83 -9.67 -11.03 2.00
N GLY A 84 -9.96 -9.75 2.22
CA GLY A 84 -9.07 -8.65 1.87
C GLY A 84 -7.70 -8.74 2.55
N LEU A 85 -7.65 -9.25 3.79
CA LEU A 85 -6.41 -9.43 4.55
C LEU A 85 -5.57 -10.62 4.10
N HIS A 86 -6.18 -11.70 3.58
CA HIS A 86 -5.48 -12.97 3.31
C HIS A 86 -5.39 -13.37 1.84
N GLU A 87 -6.38 -13.02 1.04
CA GLU A 87 -6.56 -13.51 -0.33
C GLU A 87 -6.57 -12.37 -1.36
N GLY A 88 -6.73 -11.13 -0.90
CA GLY A 88 -6.72 -9.95 -1.74
C GLY A 88 -5.32 -9.51 -2.18
N ALA A 89 -5.24 -8.29 -2.71
CA ALA A 89 -3.98 -7.67 -3.12
C ALA A 89 -3.14 -7.16 -1.94
N LEU A 90 -3.74 -7.00 -0.75
CA LEU A 90 -3.05 -6.47 0.43
C LEU A 90 -1.88 -7.35 0.89
N PRO A 91 -1.97 -8.69 0.95
CA PRO A 91 -0.81 -9.57 1.19
C PRO A 91 0.39 -9.33 0.27
N LEU A 92 0.14 -9.10 -1.02
CA LEU A 92 1.20 -8.80 -1.98
C LEU A 92 1.86 -7.45 -1.67
N VAL A 93 1.06 -6.44 -1.35
CA VAL A 93 1.53 -5.11 -0.96
C VAL A 93 2.35 -5.15 0.32
N THR A 94 1.87 -5.81 1.37
CA THR A 94 2.59 -5.89 2.65
C THR A 94 3.87 -6.70 2.52
N ARG A 95 3.89 -7.77 1.72
CA ARG A 95 5.11 -8.52 1.40
C ARG A 95 6.14 -7.65 0.69
N VAL A 96 5.75 -6.96 -0.39
CA VAL A 96 6.68 -6.12 -1.15
C VAL A 96 7.19 -4.93 -0.33
N ALA A 97 6.33 -4.30 0.47
CA ALA A 97 6.72 -3.24 1.39
C ALA A 97 7.68 -3.71 2.49
N ALA A 98 7.50 -4.93 3.00
CA ALA A 98 8.38 -5.52 4.00
C ALA A 98 9.82 -5.74 3.48
N GLU A 99 10.02 -5.94 2.17
CA GLU A 99 11.37 -6.05 1.57
C GLU A 99 12.24 -4.82 1.85
N ARG A 100 11.62 -3.66 2.14
CA ARG A 100 12.29 -2.37 2.44
C ARG A 100 11.90 -1.76 3.77
N ALA A 101 11.18 -2.51 4.62
CA ALA A 101 10.60 -2.01 5.87
C ALA A 101 9.72 -0.75 5.68
N THR A 102 9.08 -0.60 4.52
CA THR A 102 8.18 0.52 4.24
C THR A 102 6.84 0.29 4.96
N PRO A 103 6.35 1.24 5.78
CA PRO A 103 5.07 1.08 6.47
C PRO A 103 3.89 1.03 5.48
N VAL A 104 2.94 0.13 5.74
CA VAL A 104 1.70 -0.01 4.96
C VAL A 104 0.52 0.49 5.76
N VAL A 105 -0.22 1.46 5.23
CA VAL A 105 -1.40 2.06 5.85
C VAL A 105 -2.62 1.77 5.00
N VAL A 106 -3.69 1.29 5.61
CA VAL A 106 -4.96 1.04 4.90
C VAL A 106 -5.97 2.14 5.24
N MET A 107 -6.58 2.71 4.20
CA MET A 107 -7.79 3.52 4.29
C MET A 107 -8.95 2.67 3.79
N ALA A 108 -9.85 2.27 4.68
CA ALA A 108 -11.00 1.44 4.32
C ALA A 108 -12.31 2.23 4.45
N GLU A 109 -13.32 1.96 3.62
CA GLU A 109 -14.65 2.53 3.91
C GLU A 109 -15.25 1.87 5.16
N ARG A 110 -14.96 0.57 5.38
CA ARG A 110 -15.28 -0.21 6.58
C ARG A 110 -14.17 -1.21 6.92
N SER A 111 -13.86 -1.40 8.20
CA SER A 111 -12.96 -2.43 8.71
C SER A 111 -13.71 -3.45 9.56
N GLU A 112 -13.56 -4.72 9.23
CA GLU A 112 -14.17 -5.86 9.95
C GLU A 112 -13.12 -6.69 10.70
N VAL A 113 -11.85 -6.38 10.51
CA VAL A 113 -10.72 -7.05 11.15
C VAL A 113 -10.26 -6.32 12.41
N SER A 114 -9.85 -7.09 13.41
CA SER A 114 -9.29 -6.56 14.65
C SER A 114 -7.88 -6.00 14.44
N ARG A 115 -7.44 -5.19 15.40
CA ARG A 115 -6.06 -4.68 15.44
C ARG A 115 -5.00 -5.77 15.38
N ARG A 116 -5.25 -6.87 16.09
CA ARG A 116 -4.31 -7.99 16.14
C ARG A 116 -4.15 -8.63 14.76
N GLU A 117 -5.25 -8.80 14.04
CA GLU A 117 -5.25 -9.44 12.72
C GLU A 117 -4.51 -8.60 11.69
N TRP A 118 -4.83 -7.30 11.56
CA TRP A 118 -4.15 -6.47 10.57
C TRP A 118 -2.67 -6.26 10.90
N SER A 119 -2.31 -6.17 12.19
CA SER A 119 -0.89 -6.08 12.59
C SER A 119 -0.12 -7.36 12.26
N ALA A 120 -0.74 -8.54 12.40
CA ALA A 120 -0.13 -9.81 12.00
C ALA A 120 0.07 -9.91 10.47
N GLY A 121 -0.79 -9.24 9.69
CA GLY A 121 -0.67 -9.12 8.24
C GLY A 121 0.37 -8.11 7.75
N GLY A 122 1.11 -7.46 8.64
CA GLY A 122 2.13 -6.46 8.29
C GLY A 122 1.59 -5.06 8.00
N VAL A 123 0.32 -4.78 8.35
CA VAL A 123 -0.26 -3.44 8.23
C VAL A 123 0.18 -2.61 9.43
N SER A 124 0.63 -1.37 9.20
CA SER A 124 1.07 -0.42 10.23
C SER A 124 -0.08 0.39 10.84
N GLY A 125 -1.16 0.60 10.08
CA GLY A 125 -2.38 1.22 10.60
C GLY A 125 -3.57 1.12 9.65
N VAL A 126 -4.78 1.11 10.21
CA VAL A 126 -6.05 1.09 9.47
C VAL A 126 -6.87 2.30 9.89
N HIS A 127 -7.43 3.01 8.91
CA HIS A 127 -8.27 4.18 9.11
C HIS A 127 -9.58 4.00 8.34
N GLU A 128 -10.70 3.99 9.05
CA GLU A 128 -12.01 4.04 8.40
C GLU A 128 -12.26 5.46 7.90
N VAL A 129 -12.43 5.59 6.59
CA VAL A 129 -12.67 6.88 5.91
C VAL A 129 -14.11 7.03 5.43
N GLY A 130 -14.91 5.95 5.46
CA GLY A 130 -16.28 5.93 4.96
C GLY A 130 -16.38 6.06 3.43
N PRO A 131 -17.61 6.07 2.88
CA PRO A 131 -17.84 6.14 1.44
C PRO A 131 -17.47 7.50 0.86
N ALA A 132 -17.38 7.57 -0.47
CA ALA A 132 -17.05 8.80 -1.20
C ALA A 132 -17.91 10.01 -0.79
N GLY A 133 -17.25 11.15 -0.53
CA GLY A 133 -17.88 12.40 -0.14
C GLY A 133 -16.97 13.27 0.74
N ALA A 134 -17.47 14.46 1.11
CA ALA A 134 -16.68 15.44 1.87
C ALA A 134 -16.15 14.92 3.22
N ALA A 135 -16.88 14.01 3.86
CA ALA A 135 -16.44 13.37 5.10
C ALA A 135 -15.22 12.46 4.88
N ARG A 136 -15.21 11.68 3.79
CA ARG A 136 -14.06 10.86 3.37
C ARG A 136 -12.86 11.75 3.06
N ASP A 137 -13.06 12.86 2.37
CA ASP A 137 -11.96 13.78 2.07
C ASP A 137 -11.30 14.31 3.35
N GLU A 138 -12.09 14.70 4.35
CA GLU A 138 -11.51 15.17 5.61
C GLU A 138 -10.83 14.05 6.41
N ALA A 139 -11.39 12.83 6.38
CA ALA A 139 -10.72 11.67 6.96
C ALA A 139 -9.37 11.41 6.27
N VAL A 140 -9.32 11.42 4.93
CA VAL A 140 -8.09 11.27 4.14
C VAL A 140 -7.06 12.35 4.52
N ARG A 141 -7.47 13.62 4.64
CA ARG A 141 -6.56 14.70 5.06
C ARG A 141 -6.00 14.46 6.47
N ARG A 142 -6.79 13.89 7.38
CA ARG A 142 -6.33 13.55 8.73
C ARG A 142 -5.29 12.43 8.69
N VAL A 143 -5.53 11.37 7.93
CA VAL A 143 -4.56 10.29 7.73
C VAL A 143 -3.27 10.83 7.12
N ALA A 144 -3.38 11.70 6.10
CA ALA A 144 -2.26 12.33 5.44
C ALA A 144 -1.37 13.13 6.42
N ARG A 145 -1.98 13.93 7.29
CA ARG A 145 -1.27 14.69 8.33
C ARG A 145 -0.55 13.78 9.35
N THR A 146 -1.08 12.60 9.62
CA THR A 146 -0.47 11.64 10.56
C THR A 146 0.75 10.96 9.96
N TRP A 147 0.67 10.51 8.71
CA TRP A 147 1.70 9.65 8.11
C TRP A 147 2.71 10.37 7.22
N ALA A 148 2.38 11.57 6.75
CA ALA A 148 3.27 12.42 5.96
C ALA A 148 3.18 13.88 6.44
N PRO A 149 3.54 14.14 7.71
CA PRO A 149 3.36 15.45 8.30
C PRO A 149 4.28 16.50 7.66
N ARG A 150 3.82 17.74 7.55
CA ARG A 150 4.55 18.83 6.88
C ARG A 150 5.70 19.44 7.67
N TRP A 151 5.81 19.17 8.97
CA TRP A 151 6.88 19.77 9.80
C TRP A 151 8.28 19.29 9.39
N SER A 152 8.40 18.16 8.68
CA SER A 152 9.66 17.67 8.10
C SER A 152 10.17 18.48 6.91
N GLN A 153 9.36 19.37 6.32
CA GLN A 153 9.78 20.27 5.22
C GLN A 153 10.37 21.59 5.71
N THR A 154 10.58 21.76 7.02
CA THR A 154 11.27 22.93 7.55
C THR A 154 12.74 22.85 7.13
N VAL A 155 13.10 23.53 6.04
CA VAL A 155 14.49 23.80 5.66
C VAL A 155 15.18 24.39 6.90
N PRO A 156 16.36 23.90 7.33
CA PRO A 156 17.11 24.53 8.40
C PRO A 156 17.37 25.99 7.99
N THR A 157 16.73 26.92 8.69
CA THR A 157 17.07 28.34 8.60
C THR A 157 18.56 28.44 8.90
N GLU A 158 19.34 28.93 7.94
CA GLU A 158 20.78 29.16 8.09
C GLU A 158 21.04 29.77 9.47
N ARG A 159 21.85 29.07 10.28
CA ARG A 159 22.52 29.70 11.41
C ARG A 159 23.35 30.82 10.81
N ARG A 160 22.83 32.06 10.91
CA ARG A 160 23.63 33.26 10.72
C ARG A 160 24.62 33.29 11.87
N ASP A 161 25.87 33.03 11.53
CA ASP A 161 27.01 33.33 12.37
C ASP A 161 26.93 34.79 12.82
N ALA A 162 26.98 34.99 14.14
CA ALA A 162 27.36 36.22 14.81
C ALA A 162 28.08 35.85 16.11
#